data_AF-A0A1Q6TVT0-F1
#
_entry.id   AF-A0A1Q6TVT0-F1
#
_cell.length_a   1.000
_cell.length_b   1.000
_cell.length_c   1.000
_cell.angle_alpha   90.00
_cell.angle_beta   90.00
_cell.angle_gamma   90.00
#
_symmetry.space_group_name_H-M   'P 1'
#
loop_
_entity.id
_entity.type
_entity.pdbx_description
1 polymer ?
#
loop_
_entity_poly.entity_id
_entity_poly.type
_entity_poly.pdbx_seq_one_letter_code
_entity_poly.pdbx_strand_id
1 'polypeptide(L)'
;MNNYFELRISINPEIEDIVSDICFTNFECEGVVTAEETYKDLEMTATTEGTLKVFLTELNSNPVEVLKMERELLKDRGFTDEELGSWEITLDEKENQDWSKKWKEKWTVTHVTDRVAIVPSWIEYTPKENEITINIDPGCAFGTGTHQTTQLCMKALEKYLSAGDKVADIGTGSGILAIYAMKLGAGSAFGCDNDETVIDVCRKNAQINGLNVYPPLEGGSKSLISGWGEKKATHKYPANHIEIAKKLRNNATDAEKILWEYLRNSNLGIKFRRQQPIDKFIVDFMSASQKIIIELDGGQHNTPVNLTKDKDRDTMLTNFGYTVIRIWNSDIFNNINGVLDYIQSVINDPTRKSKIFTLPQGEGIPSVQFELTTADKLTEKYDFVCANILHNVLAEIMGDLKNIMNDNAKMSLSGILDEKKPVVLDAIEREGLKIIDTISQDQWISFVVQK
;
A
#
# COMPACT_ATOMS: atom_id res chain seq x y z
N MET A 1 -26.82 -2.27 11.61
CA MET A 1 -26.11 -1.05 12.06
C MET A 1 -25.98 -1.21 13.55
N ASN A 2 -24.77 -1.43 14.04
CA ASN A 2 -24.52 -1.53 15.48
C ASN A 2 -24.18 -0.13 15.98
N ASN A 3 -24.68 0.26 17.16
CA ASN A 3 -24.26 1.48 17.86
C ASN A 3 -22.73 1.42 18.12
N TYR A 4 -22.08 2.57 18.29
CA TYR A 4 -20.71 2.60 18.78
C TYR A 4 -20.67 3.23 20.17
N PHE A 5 -19.56 3.02 20.87
CA PHE A 5 -19.32 3.62 22.18
C PHE A 5 -18.15 4.60 22.11
N GLU A 6 -18.33 5.81 22.64
CA GLU A 6 -17.28 6.81 22.76
C GLU A 6 -16.77 6.82 24.20
N LEU A 7 -15.52 6.42 24.37
CA LEU A 7 -14.82 6.44 25.64
C LEU A 7 -13.93 7.68 25.68
N ARG A 8 -14.06 8.51 26.71
CA ARG A 8 -13.19 9.68 26.92
C ARG A 8 -12.39 9.49 28.19
N ILE A 9 -11.11 9.79 28.15
CA ILE A 9 -10.18 9.61 29.27
C ILE A 9 -9.39 10.91 29.42
N SER A 10 -9.55 11.58 30.57
CA SER A 10 -8.76 12.77 30.87
C SER A 10 -7.36 12.35 31.36
N ILE A 11 -6.30 12.69 30.64
CA ILE A 11 -4.94 12.24 30.92
C ILE A 11 -3.96 13.40 30.88
N ASN A 12 -2.76 13.21 31.42
CA ASN A 12 -1.65 14.10 31.10
C ASN A 12 -1.26 13.87 29.62
N PRO A 13 -1.17 14.91 28.77
CA PRO A 13 -0.77 14.78 27.36
C PRO A 13 0.55 14.02 27.15
N GLU A 14 1.49 14.08 28.11
CA GLU A 14 2.79 13.40 27.99
C GLU A 14 2.70 11.87 28.01
N ILE A 15 1.58 11.29 28.44
CA ILE A 15 1.36 9.83 28.49
C ILE A 15 0.34 9.34 27.45
N GLU A 16 -0.01 10.19 26.49
CA GLU A 16 -0.97 9.89 25.42
C GLU A 16 -0.70 8.56 24.71
N ASP A 17 0.55 8.35 24.29
CA ASP A 17 0.96 7.14 23.57
C ASP A 17 0.74 5.89 24.42
N ILE A 18 1.09 5.96 25.71
CA ILE A 18 0.94 4.84 26.66
C ILE A 18 -0.53 4.48 26.84
N VAL A 19 -1.39 5.48 27.01
CA VAL A 19 -2.83 5.24 27.23
C VAL A 19 -3.51 4.77 25.94
N SER A 20 -3.07 5.27 24.78
CA SER A 20 -3.53 4.80 23.47
C SER A 20 -3.20 3.32 23.26
N ASP A 21 -1.97 2.91 23.56
CA ASP A 21 -1.54 1.50 23.48
C ASP A 21 -2.34 0.59 24.42
N ILE A 22 -2.61 1.06 25.65
CA ILE A 22 -3.47 0.34 26.60
C ILE A 22 -4.87 0.14 26.01
N CYS A 23 -5.44 1.16 25.37
CA CYS A 23 -6.75 1.08 24.74
C CYS A 23 -6.76 0.12 23.54
N PHE A 24 -5.78 0.19 22.65
CA PHE A 24 -5.68 -0.73 21.50
C PHE A 24 -5.45 -2.18 21.92
N THR A 25 -4.74 -2.40 23.03
CA THR A 25 -4.47 -3.75 23.56
C THR A 25 -5.71 -4.37 24.20
N ASN A 26 -6.51 -3.58 24.90
CA ASN A 26 -7.60 -4.08 25.74
C ASN A 26 -8.99 -4.00 25.09
N PHE A 27 -9.18 -3.18 24.04
CA PHE A 27 -10.48 -2.94 23.44
C PHE A 27 -10.46 -3.02 21.92
N GLU A 28 -11.58 -3.41 21.32
CA GLU A 28 -11.78 -3.32 19.86
C GLU A 28 -12.05 -1.86 19.47
N CYS A 29 -10.98 -1.15 19.10
CA CYS A 29 -10.99 0.26 18.77
C CYS A 29 -11.07 0.46 17.24
N GLU A 30 -11.95 1.36 16.78
CA GLU A 30 -11.97 1.86 15.41
C GLU A 30 -10.98 3.02 15.21
N GLY A 31 -10.62 3.72 16.30
CA GLY A 31 -9.64 4.80 16.28
C GLY A 31 -9.55 5.54 17.63
N VAL A 32 -8.50 6.35 17.76
CA VAL A 32 -8.24 7.21 18.92
C VAL A 32 -7.99 8.64 18.43
N VAL A 33 -8.57 9.64 19.09
CA VAL A 33 -8.44 11.06 18.76
C VAL A 33 -7.99 11.81 20.01
N THR A 34 -6.94 12.61 19.86
CA THR A 34 -6.16 13.10 21.00
C THR A 34 -6.27 14.61 21.21
N ALA A 35 -6.65 15.36 20.17
CA ALA A 35 -7.01 16.77 20.28
C ALA A 35 -8.01 17.18 19.20
N GLU A 36 -9.12 17.82 19.61
CA GLU A 36 -9.98 18.60 18.72
C GLU A 36 -9.88 20.08 19.12
N GLU A 37 -9.28 20.88 18.24
CA GLU A 37 -9.37 22.33 18.32
C GLU A 37 -10.67 22.78 17.64
N THR A 38 -11.56 23.39 18.43
CA THR A 38 -12.87 23.84 17.92
C THR A 38 -12.78 25.32 17.58
N TYR A 39 -12.82 25.64 16.29
CA TYR A 39 -12.75 27.03 15.80
C TYR A 39 -14.14 27.58 15.48
N LYS A 40 -14.42 28.82 15.90
CA LYS A 40 -15.58 29.60 15.45
C LYS A 40 -15.10 30.98 15.03
N ASP A 41 -15.40 31.38 13.79
CA ASP A 41 -15.01 32.68 13.23
C ASP A 41 -13.51 33.01 13.39
N LEU A 42 -12.65 32.00 13.16
CA LEU A 42 -11.18 32.07 13.26
C LEU A 42 -10.63 32.30 14.69
N GLU A 43 -11.48 32.27 15.71
CA GLU A 43 -11.07 32.21 17.11
C GLU A 43 -11.18 30.76 17.63
N MET A 44 -10.14 30.27 18.31
CA MET A 44 -10.19 28.98 18.99
C MET A 44 -11.13 29.10 20.19
N THR A 45 -12.23 28.34 20.17
CA THR A 45 -13.28 28.41 21.19
C THR A 45 -13.16 27.33 22.27
N ALA A 46 -12.51 26.21 21.95
CA ALA A 46 -12.20 25.13 22.89
C ALA A 46 -11.06 24.26 22.35
N THR A 47 -10.25 23.70 23.26
CA THR A 47 -9.28 22.65 22.99
C THR A 47 -9.61 21.46 23.89
N THR A 48 -9.43 20.23 23.40
CA THR A 48 -9.55 19.00 24.21
C THR A 48 -8.19 18.45 24.63
N GLU A 49 -7.15 19.28 24.65
CA GLU A 49 -5.81 18.91 25.12
C GLU A 49 -5.89 18.25 26.51
N GLY A 50 -5.32 17.04 26.64
CA GLY A 50 -5.43 16.22 27.84
C GLY A 50 -6.71 15.38 27.94
N THR A 51 -7.47 15.20 26.85
CA THR A 51 -8.59 14.25 26.78
C THR A 51 -8.45 13.31 25.59
N LEU A 52 -8.20 12.04 25.86
CA LEU A 52 -8.16 10.97 24.87
C LEU A 52 -9.58 10.50 24.55
N LYS A 53 -9.99 10.53 23.27
CA LYS A 53 -11.26 9.97 22.80
C LYS A 53 -11.00 8.67 22.05
N VAL A 54 -11.64 7.59 22.47
CA VAL A 54 -11.49 6.25 21.91
C VAL A 54 -12.86 5.78 21.40
N PHE A 55 -12.89 5.30 20.16
CA PHE A 55 -14.12 4.81 19.52
C PHE A 55 -14.15 3.28 19.55
N LEU A 56 -15.12 2.71 20.25
CA LEU A 56 -15.26 1.27 20.46
C LEU A 56 -16.41 0.71 19.61
N THR A 57 -16.16 -0.40 18.92
CA THR A 57 -17.16 -1.11 18.11
C THR A 57 -18.02 -2.05 18.91
N GLU A 58 -17.46 -2.65 19.96
CA GLU A 58 -18.13 -3.60 20.84
C GLU A 58 -17.62 -3.45 22.29
N LEU A 59 -18.49 -3.70 23.27
CA LEU A 59 -18.12 -3.76 24.68
C LEU A 59 -17.94 -5.21 25.11
N ASN A 60 -16.77 -5.78 24.86
CA ASN A 60 -16.41 -7.13 25.29
C ASN A 60 -16.10 -7.21 26.80
N SER A 61 -15.83 -6.07 27.43
CA SER A 61 -15.57 -5.90 28.87
C SER A 61 -16.02 -4.50 29.31
N ASN A 62 -15.99 -4.19 30.62
CA ASN A 62 -16.27 -2.84 31.13
C ASN A 62 -15.01 -1.96 30.99
N PRO A 63 -14.94 -1.02 30.02
CA PRO A 63 -13.70 -0.29 29.75
C PRO A 63 -13.27 0.59 30.91
N VAL A 64 -14.23 1.09 31.70
CA VAL A 64 -13.96 1.93 32.86
C VAL A 64 -13.22 1.16 33.96
N GLU A 65 -13.59 -0.11 34.19
CA GLU A 65 -12.93 -0.95 35.19
C GLU A 65 -11.52 -1.36 34.74
N VAL A 66 -11.39 -1.74 33.47
CA VAL A 66 -10.09 -2.11 32.88
C VAL A 66 -9.12 -0.94 32.97
N LEU A 67 -9.52 0.26 32.55
CA LEU A 67 -8.66 1.43 32.62
C LEU A 67 -8.29 1.83 34.06
N LYS A 68 -9.20 1.65 35.03
CA LYS A 68 -8.85 1.86 36.44
C LYS A 68 -7.78 0.88 36.92
N MET A 69 -7.85 -0.38 36.51
CA MET A 69 -6.82 -1.38 36.83
C MET A 69 -5.48 -1.04 36.18
N GLU A 70 -5.49 -0.65 34.92
CA GLU A 70 -4.28 -0.25 34.18
C GLU A 70 -3.62 0.99 34.79
N ARG A 71 -4.42 1.96 35.26
CA ARG A 71 -3.91 3.12 36.00
C ARG A 71 -3.15 2.72 37.26
N GLU A 72 -3.69 1.79 38.05
CA GLU A 72 -3.01 1.31 39.25
C GLU A 72 -1.76 0.49 38.91
N LEU A 73 -1.76 -0.26 37.81
CA LEU A 73 -0.55 -0.95 37.32
C LEU A 73 0.55 0.04 36.91
N LEU A 74 0.20 1.18 36.32
CA LEU A 74 1.17 2.23 36.01
C LEU A 74 1.73 2.87 37.30
N LYS A 75 0.90 3.06 38.33
CA LYS A 75 1.38 3.51 39.65
C LYS A 75 2.35 2.53 40.29
N ASP A 76 2.06 1.24 40.25
CA ASP A 76 2.95 0.19 40.75
C ASP A 76 4.29 0.15 39.99
N ARG A 77 4.30 0.61 38.73
CA ARG A 77 5.51 0.76 37.89
C ARG A 77 6.27 2.07 38.13
N GLY A 78 5.80 2.92 39.04
CA GLY A 78 6.51 4.11 39.49
C GLY A 78 6.00 5.44 38.92
N PHE A 79 4.90 5.45 38.16
CA PHE A 79 4.28 6.69 37.70
C PHE A 79 3.55 7.41 38.84
N THR A 80 3.72 8.71 38.93
CA THR A 80 3.05 9.58 39.92
C THR A 80 1.67 10.01 39.44
N ASP A 81 0.80 10.47 40.36
CA ASP A 81 -0.51 11.03 39.99
C ASP A 81 -0.40 12.27 39.09
N GLU A 82 0.69 13.02 39.17
CA GLU A 82 0.95 14.21 38.33
C GLU A 82 1.31 13.80 36.89
N GLU A 83 2.13 12.76 36.72
CA GLU A 83 2.48 12.20 35.41
C GLU A 83 1.29 11.48 34.75
N LEU A 84 0.39 10.89 35.52
CA LEU A 84 -0.77 10.18 34.98
C LEU A 84 -1.93 11.12 34.61
N GLY A 85 -2.07 12.25 35.29
CA GLY A 85 -3.28 13.07 35.20
C GLY A 85 -4.50 12.42 35.89
N SER A 86 -5.69 12.96 35.64
CA SER A 86 -6.88 12.65 36.43
C SER A 86 -7.51 11.28 36.14
N TRP A 87 -7.39 10.78 34.92
CA TRP A 87 -8.07 9.58 34.40
C TRP A 87 -9.58 9.61 34.67
N GLU A 88 -10.19 10.80 34.51
CA GLU A 88 -11.65 10.91 34.49
C GLU A 88 -12.16 10.26 33.21
N ILE A 89 -12.90 9.15 33.39
CA ILE A 89 -13.38 8.31 32.30
C ILE A 89 -14.89 8.47 32.13
N THR A 90 -15.34 8.78 30.92
CA THR A 90 -16.76 8.78 30.54
C THR A 90 -16.98 7.85 29.35
N LEU A 91 -18.06 7.06 29.39
CA LEU A 91 -18.46 6.16 28.30
C LEU A 91 -19.88 6.52 27.85
N ASP A 92 -20.01 6.92 26.59
CA ASP A 92 -21.29 7.26 25.98
C ASP A 92 -21.62 6.27 24.85
N GLU A 93 -22.76 5.59 24.94
CA GLU A 93 -23.32 4.86 23.79
C GLU A 93 -23.97 5.86 22.84
N LYS A 94 -23.55 5.86 21.58
CA LYS A 94 -24.13 6.73 20.55
C LYS A 94 -24.86 5.88 19.52
N GLU A 95 -26.14 6.22 19.28
CA GLU A 95 -26.95 5.61 18.22
C GLU A 95 -26.28 5.78 16.88
N ASN A 96 -26.23 4.72 16.06
CA ASN A 96 -25.53 4.77 14.77
C ASN A 96 -26.06 5.81 13.77
N GLN A 97 -25.76 7.09 14.01
CA GLN A 97 -26.07 8.22 13.16
C GLN A 97 -24.92 8.43 12.20
N ASP A 98 -24.71 7.46 11.31
CA ASP A 98 -24.00 7.61 10.04
C ASP A 98 -22.79 8.57 10.11
N TRP A 99 -21.93 8.40 11.12
CA TRP A 99 -20.72 9.22 11.24
C TRP A 99 -19.79 8.92 10.10
N SER A 100 -19.90 7.70 9.54
CA SER A 100 -19.34 7.30 8.24
C SER A 100 -19.68 8.28 7.11
N LYS A 101 -20.83 8.96 7.16
CA LYS A 101 -21.18 10.05 6.24
C LYS A 101 -20.76 11.42 6.76
N LYS A 102 -20.94 11.74 8.05
CA LYS A 102 -20.56 13.06 8.60
C LYS A 102 -19.05 13.36 8.58
N TRP A 103 -18.18 12.35 8.71
CA TRP A 103 -16.74 12.56 8.55
C TRP A 103 -16.37 12.73 7.07
N LYS A 104 -16.96 11.93 6.18
CA LYS A 104 -16.81 12.05 4.71
C LYS A 104 -17.33 13.38 4.16
N GLU A 105 -18.34 13.97 4.80
CA GLU A 105 -18.90 15.29 4.47
C GLU A 105 -17.91 16.45 4.68
N LYS A 106 -16.87 16.30 5.53
CA LYS A 106 -15.81 17.31 5.70
C LYS A 106 -14.71 17.20 4.63
N TRP A 107 -14.59 16.06 3.96
CA TRP A 107 -13.57 15.86 2.95
C TRP A 107 -14.02 16.49 1.64
N THR A 108 -13.22 17.43 1.15
CA THR A 108 -13.39 18.05 -0.16
C THR A 108 -12.15 17.77 -1.01
N VAL A 109 -12.29 17.97 -2.31
CA VAL A 109 -11.15 17.88 -3.22
C VAL A 109 -10.13 18.95 -2.83
N THR A 110 -8.90 18.52 -2.57
CA THR A 110 -7.82 19.41 -2.16
C THR A 110 -6.92 19.69 -3.35
N HIS A 111 -6.91 20.93 -3.82
CA HIS A 111 -6.00 21.39 -4.86
C HIS A 111 -4.67 21.80 -4.24
N VAL A 112 -3.62 21.01 -4.50
CA VAL A 112 -2.28 21.26 -3.95
C VAL A 112 -1.53 22.28 -4.81
N THR A 113 -1.66 22.13 -6.13
CA THR A 113 -1.13 23.02 -7.16
C THR A 113 -2.16 23.14 -8.29
N ASP A 114 -1.88 23.96 -9.30
CA ASP A 114 -2.70 24.01 -10.53
C ASP A 114 -2.67 22.68 -11.31
N ARG A 115 -1.71 21.80 -11.01
CA ARG A 115 -1.45 20.56 -11.74
C ARG A 115 -1.90 19.31 -10.98
N VAL A 116 -2.10 19.35 -9.66
CA VAL A 116 -2.51 18.17 -8.89
C VAL A 116 -3.63 18.45 -7.88
N ALA A 117 -4.61 17.55 -7.88
CA ALA A 117 -5.70 17.50 -6.94
C ALA A 117 -5.76 16.15 -6.24
N ILE A 118 -5.97 16.18 -4.93
CA ILE A 118 -6.20 15.00 -4.10
C ILE A 118 -7.71 14.84 -3.93
N VAL A 119 -8.19 13.66 -4.33
CA VAL A 119 -9.60 13.33 -4.39
C VAL A 119 -9.86 12.18 -3.43
N PRO A 120 -10.70 12.36 -2.40
CA PRO A 120 -11.17 11.24 -1.60
C PRO A 120 -11.86 10.19 -2.47
N SER A 121 -11.56 8.91 -2.27
CA SER A 121 -11.95 7.82 -3.17
C SER A 121 -13.46 7.65 -3.41
N TRP A 122 -14.30 8.22 -2.55
CA TRP A 122 -15.77 8.22 -2.67
C TRP A 122 -16.37 9.48 -3.31
N ILE A 123 -15.55 10.46 -3.69
CA ILE A 123 -16.02 11.70 -4.34
C ILE A 123 -15.86 11.55 -5.85
N GLU A 124 -16.98 11.71 -6.57
CA GLU A 124 -16.93 11.89 -8.02
C GLU A 124 -16.38 13.28 -8.35
N TYR A 125 -15.23 13.33 -9.01
CA TYR A 125 -14.57 14.56 -9.40
C TYR A 125 -14.15 14.52 -10.88
N THR A 126 -14.47 15.58 -11.61
CA THR A 126 -14.03 15.77 -12.99
C THR A 126 -12.80 16.68 -13.00
N PRO A 127 -11.60 16.16 -13.37
CA PRO A 127 -10.38 16.96 -13.41
C PRO A 127 -10.46 18.09 -14.43
N LYS A 128 -9.78 19.19 -14.13
CA LYS A 128 -9.48 20.24 -15.11
C LYS A 128 -8.55 19.70 -16.19
N GLU A 129 -8.46 20.44 -17.31
CA GLU A 129 -7.53 20.09 -18.39
C GLU A 129 -6.09 20.01 -17.87
N ASN A 130 -5.41 18.88 -18.10
CA ASN A 130 -4.05 18.56 -17.63
C ASN A 130 -3.86 18.46 -16.11
N GLU A 131 -4.94 18.41 -15.32
CA GLU A 131 -4.87 18.19 -13.87
C GLU A 131 -4.71 16.70 -13.56
N ILE A 132 -3.69 16.39 -12.77
CA ILE A 132 -3.42 15.06 -12.23
C ILE A 132 -4.29 14.86 -11.01
N THR A 133 -5.11 13.81 -11.01
CA THR A 133 -5.87 13.42 -9.81
C THR A 133 -5.21 12.25 -9.11
N ILE A 134 -5.13 12.36 -7.79
CA ILE A 134 -4.72 11.28 -6.90
C ILE A 134 -5.91 10.90 -6.04
N ASN A 135 -6.46 9.71 -6.28
CA ASN A 135 -7.55 9.18 -5.50
C ASN A 135 -7.00 8.50 -4.23
N ILE A 136 -7.33 9.00 -3.05
CA ILE A 136 -6.87 8.43 -1.78
C ILE A 136 -8.07 8.00 -0.96
N ASP A 137 -8.01 6.82 -0.36
CA ASP A 137 -8.88 6.48 0.76
C ASP A 137 -8.21 7.02 2.04
N PRO A 138 -8.74 8.10 2.67
CA PRO A 138 -8.29 8.60 3.96
C PRO A 138 -8.70 7.59 5.04
N GLY A 139 -7.99 6.47 5.10
CA GLY A 139 -8.04 5.52 6.22
C GLY A 139 -7.12 5.96 7.36
N CYS A 140 -6.73 5.02 8.22
CA CYS A 140 -5.87 5.26 9.39
C CYS A 140 -4.39 5.58 9.05
N ALA A 141 -3.99 5.56 7.78
CA ALA A 141 -2.61 5.85 7.39
C ALA A 141 -2.35 7.37 7.30
N PHE A 142 -1.24 7.83 7.87
CA PHE A 142 -0.79 9.21 7.77
C PHE A 142 -0.49 9.61 6.30
N GLY A 143 -0.62 10.90 5.96
CA GLY A 143 -0.33 11.38 4.61
C GLY A 143 -1.53 11.34 3.65
N THR A 144 -2.71 11.76 4.11
CA THR A 144 -3.90 11.95 3.25
C THR A 144 -3.72 13.04 2.17
N GLY A 145 -2.60 13.77 2.23
CA GLY A 145 -2.19 14.79 1.27
C GLY A 145 -2.72 16.20 1.53
N THR A 146 -3.63 16.34 2.50
CA THR A 146 -4.17 17.65 2.90
C THR A 146 -3.18 18.45 3.74
N HIS A 147 -2.27 17.78 4.46
CA HIS A 147 -1.27 18.43 5.31
C HIS A 147 -0.19 19.15 4.49
N GLN A 148 0.24 20.33 4.96
CA GLN A 148 1.19 21.21 4.27
C GLN A 148 2.50 20.49 3.92
N THR A 149 2.99 19.62 4.80
CA THR A 149 4.26 18.91 4.58
C THR A 149 4.22 17.97 3.37
N THR A 150 3.09 17.31 3.13
CA THR A 150 2.88 16.49 1.92
C THR A 150 2.83 17.39 0.67
N GLN A 151 2.14 18.53 0.76
CA GLN A 151 2.07 19.50 -0.34
C GLN A 151 3.45 20.03 -0.74
N LEU A 152 4.34 20.27 0.23
CA LEU A 152 5.73 20.69 -0.03
C LEU A 152 6.52 19.63 -0.80
N CYS A 153 6.39 18.35 -0.45
CA CYS A 153 7.01 17.26 -1.21
C CYS A 153 6.43 17.14 -2.62
N MET A 154 5.12 17.30 -2.79
CA MET A 154 4.49 17.30 -4.12
C MET A 154 5.00 18.43 -5.01
N LYS A 155 5.15 19.64 -4.46
CA LYS A 155 5.75 20.79 -5.16
C LYS A 155 7.21 20.49 -5.56
N ALA A 156 7.97 19.82 -4.71
CA ALA A 156 9.33 19.40 -5.03
C ALA A 156 9.36 18.36 -6.16
N LEU A 157 8.52 17.32 -6.10
CA LEU A 157 8.38 16.31 -7.15
C LEU A 157 8.03 16.96 -8.49
N GLU A 158 7.03 17.84 -8.53
CA GLU A 158 6.64 18.54 -9.77
C GLU A 158 7.77 19.31 -10.43
N LYS A 159 8.60 19.95 -9.62
CA LYS A 159 9.67 20.85 -10.09
C LYS A 159 10.93 20.09 -10.51
N TYR A 160 11.21 18.96 -9.87
CA TYR A 160 12.54 18.35 -9.91
C TYR A 160 12.60 16.91 -10.41
N LEU A 161 11.46 16.19 -10.44
CA LEU A 161 11.37 14.84 -10.99
C LEU A 161 11.42 14.88 -12.52
N SER A 162 12.21 13.99 -13.12
CA SER A 162 12.25 13.76 -14.56
C SER A 162 11.51 12.47 -14.93
N ALA A 163 10.95 12.43 -16.14
CA ALA A 163 10.31 11.21 -16.64
C ALA A 163 11.33 10.06 -16.71
N GLY A 164 10.97 8.90 -16.19
CA GLY A 164 11.83 7.73 -16.10
C GLY A 164 12.67 7.63 -14.82
N ASP A 165 12.71 8.67 -13.98
CA ASP A 165 13.44 8.64 -12.70
C ASP A 165 12.95 7.48 -11.81
N LYS A 166 13.89 6.85 -11.09
CA LYS A 166 13.57 5.95 -9.99
C LYS A 166 13.35 6.73 -8.70
N VAL A 167 12.22 6.51 -8.05
CA VAL A 167 11.83 7.27 -6.85
C VAL A 167 11.76 6.39 -5.62
N ALA A 168 12.32 6.86 -4.50
CA ALA A 168 12.07 6.30 -3.17
C ALA A 168 11.20 7.24 -2.34
N ASP A 169 10.25 6.69 -1.60
CA ASP A 169 9.37 7.37 -0.65
C ASP A 169 9.57 6.76 0.75
N ILE A 170 10.32 7.47 1.61
CA ILE A 170 10.73 7.01 2.93
C ILE A 170 9.78 7.57 3.98
N GLY A 171 9.12 6.67 4.74
CA GLY A 171 7.97 7.03 5.58
C GLY A 171 6.74 7.26 4.70
N THR A 172 6.43 6.27 3.85
CA THR A 172 5.47 6.43 2.75
C THR A 172 4.02 6.64 3.21
N GLY A 173 3.66 6.22 4.44
CA GLY A 173 2.33 6.43 5.02
C GLY A 173 1.20 5.90 4.13
N SER A 174 0.42 6.79 3.51
CA SER A 174 -0.66 6.43 2.59
C SER A 174 -0.20 5.99 1.19
N GLY A 175 1.09 6.13 0.88
CA GLY A 175 1.68 5.88 -0.44
C GLY A 175 1.57 7.06 -1.41
N ILE A 176 1.05 8.21 -0.97
CA ILE A 176 0.64 9.32 -1.85
C ILE A 176 1.80 9.91 -2.67
N LEU A 177 3.00 10.03 -2.12
CA LEU A 177 4.15 10.62 -2.82
C LEU A 177 4.69 9.65 -3.87
N ALA A 178 4.80 8.37 -3.53
CA ALA A 178 5.12 7.31 -4.50
C ALA A 178 4.09 7.28 -5.66
N ILE A 179 2.79 7.29 -5.35
CA ILE A 179 1.73 7.33 -6.37
C ILE A 179 1.85 8.58 -7.25
N TYR A 180 2.14 9.73 -6.63
CA TYR A 180 2.25 10.98 -7.38
C TYR A 180 3.45 10.98 -8.33
N ALA A 181 4.61 10.50 -7.87
CA ALA A 181 5.79 10.34 -8.70
C ALA A 181 5.50 9.50 -9.95
N MET A 182 4.75 8.40 -9.80
CA MET A 182 4.35 7.55 -10.92
C MET A 182 3.43 8.29 -11.91
N LYS A 183 2.48 9.09 -11.42
CA LYS A 183 1.61 9.91 -12.27
C LYS A 183 2.35 11.07 -12.97
N LEU A 184 3.45 11.54 -12.41
CA LEU A 184 4.35 12.49 -13.05
C LEU A 184 5.25 11.86 -14.11
N GLY A 185 5.29 10.52 -14.20
CA GLY A 185 6.05 9.78 -15.21
C GLY A 185 7.35 9.16 -14.70
N ALA A 186 7.52 8.97 -13.38
CA ALA A 186 8.61 8.15 -12.85
C ALA A 186 8.62 6.75 -13.51
N GLY A 187 9.81 6.19 -13.70
CA GLY A 187 9.97 4.84 -14.26
C GLY A 187 9.56 3.75 -13.28
N SER A 188 9.83 3.99 -11.99
CA SER A 188 9.44 3.12 -10.88
C SER A 188 9.42 3.93 -9.57
N ALA A 189 8.58 3.52 -8.63
CA ALA A 189 8.56 4.07 -7.28
C ALA A 189 8.62 2.96 -6.23
N PHE A 190 9.39 3.18 -5.17
CA PHE A 190 9.49 2.31 -4.01
C PHE A 190 9.10 3.09 -2.76
N GLY A 191 8.07 2.65 -2.04
CA GLY A 191 7.70 3.21 -0.75
C GLY A 191 8.05 2.25 0.37
N CYS A 192 8.60 2.76 1.47
CA CYS A 192 8.76 1.97 2.68
C CYS A 192 8.28 2.71 3.91
N ASP A 193 7.81 1.91 4.87
CA ASP A 193 7.42 2.36 6.20
C ASP A 193 7.88 1.33 7.24
N ASN A 194 8.03 1.77 8.49
CA ASN A 194 8.32 0.87 9.61
C ASN A 194 7.04 0.37 10.30
N ASP A 195 5.88 0.94 9.95
CA ASP A 195 4.57 0.48 10.38
C ASP A 195 3.98 -0.51 9.35
N GLU A 196 3.70 -1.74 9.78
CA GLU A 196 3.12 -2.77 8.91
C GLU A 196 1.67 -2.46 8.50
N THR A 197 0.95 -1.67 9.31
CA THR A 197 -0.47 -1.38 9.10
C THR A 197 -0.72 -0.50 7.87
N VAL A 198 0.28 0.31 7.47
CA VAL A 198 0.13 1.27 6.37
C VAL A 198 0.45 0.67 5.00
N ILE A 199 1.20 -0.44 4.94
CA ILE A 199 1.65 -1.03 3.69
C ILE A 199 0.45 -1.50 2.84
N ASP A 200 -0.55 -2.14 3.45
CA ASP A 200 -1.75 -2.55 2.71
C ASP A 200 -2.60 -1.36 2.26
N VAL A 201 -2.57 -0.25 3.00
CA VAL A 201 -3.23 1.01 2.61
C VAL A 201 -2.54 1.62 1.38
N CYS A 202 -1.20 1.68 1.38
CA CYS A 202 -0.40 2.13 0.23
C CYS A 202 -0.76 1.37 -1.04
N ARG A 203 -0.78 0.05 -0.95
CA ARG A 203 -1.07 -0.85 -2.06
C ARG A 203 -2.50 -0.62 -2.59
N LYS A 204 -3.49 -0.50 -1.70
CA LYS A 204 -4.88 -0.19 -2.10
C LYS A 204 -4.97 1.17 -2.78
N ASN A 205 -4.35 2.21 -2.21
CA ASN A 205 -4.35 3.55 -2.79
C ASN A 205 -3.69 3.56 -4.18
N ALA A 206 -2.59 2.85 -4.38
CA ALA A 206 -1.97 2.72 -5.69
C ALA A 206 -2.90 2.03 -6.71
N GLN A 207 -3.60 0.97 -6.31
CA GLN A 207 -4.58 0.30 -7.17
C GLN A 207 -5.77 1.18 -7.55
N ILE A 208 -6.32 1.96 -6.61
CA ILE A 208 -7.40 2.91 -6.89
C ILE A 208 -6.95 3.95 -7.92
N ASN A 209 -5.65 4.26 -7.95
CA ASN A 209 -5.05 5.15 -8.94
C ASN A 209 -4.67 4.47 -10.27
N GLY A 210 -5.02 3.20 -10.45
CA GLY A 210 -4.72 2.44 -11.66
C GLY A 210 -3.25 2.03 -11.80
N LEU A 211 -2.48 2.07 -10.71
CA LEU A 211 -1.07 1.68 -10.72
C LEU A 211 -0.92 0.19 -10.42
N ASN A 212 0.09 -0.42 -11.04
CA ASN A 212 0.49 -1.79 -10.74
C ASN A 212 1.30 -1.83 -9.45
N VAL A 213 0.97 -2.78 -8.57
CA VAL A 213 1.57 -2.91 -7.24
C VAL A 213 2.33 -4.23 -7.14
N TYR A 214 3.56 -4.17 -6.60
CA TYR A 214 4.37 -5.35 -6.30
C TYR A 214 4.69 -5.45 -4.79
N PRO A 215 4.61 -6.65 -4.18
CA PRO A 215 3.90 -7.84 -4.68
C PRO A 215 2.39 -7.53 -4.86
N PRO A 216 1.66 -8.27 -5.71
CA PRO A 216 0.23 -8.09 -5.84
C PRO A 216 -0.44 -8.34 -4.48
N LEU A 217 -1.45 -7.54 -4.12
CA LEU A 217 -2.26 -7.78 -2.92
C LEU A 217 -2.81 -9.21 -2.97
N GLU A 218 -2.41 -10.03 -2.01
CA GLU A 218 -2.98 -11.37 -1.83
C GLU A 218 -4.51 -11.24 -1.78
N GLY A 219 -5.22 -12.16 -2.47
CA GLY A 219 -6.67 -12.23 -2.38
C GLY A 219 -7.08 -12.28 -0.91
N GLY A 220 -7.90 -11.31 -0.48
CA GLY A 220 -8.10 -11.00 0.94
C GLY A 220 -8.42 -12.19 1.84
N SER A 221 -7.96 -12.09 3.09
CA SER A 221 -8.37 -12.85 4.28
C SER A 221 -8.92 -14.26 4.05
N LYS A 222 -8.17 -15.27 4.51
CA LYS A 222 -8.52 -15.93 5.77
C LYS A 222 -7.41 -16.85 6.27
N SER A 223 -7.03 -16.60 7.53
CA SER A 223 -6.98 -17.57 8.63
C SER A 223 -6.84 -19.06 8.29
N LEU A 224 -5.87 -19.68 8.95
CA LEU A 224 -5.72 -21.11 9.17
C LEU A 224 -7.05 -21.76 9.61
N ILE A 225 -7.61 -22.64 8.78
CA ILE A 225 -8.56 -23.67 9.23
C ILE A 225 -8.10 -25.04 8.71
N SER A 226 -7.83 -25.90 9.68
CA SER A 226 -7.53 -27.32 9.59
C SER A 226 -8.62 -28.18 8.92
N GLY A 227 -8.21 -29.26 8.24
CA GLY A 227 -8.95 -30.54 8.28
C GLY A 227 -9.24 -31.23 6.94
N TRP A 228 -8.57 -32.37 6.72
CA TRP A 228 -8.99 -33.63 6.04
C TRP A 228 -9.88 -33.56 4.77
N GLY A 229 -9.60 -34.26 3.66
CA GLY A 229 -8.71 -35.41 3.45
C GLY A 229 -8.71 -35.89 1.99
N GLU A 230 -7.95 -36.96 1.77
CA GLU A 230 -7.68 -37.59 0.46
C GLU A 230 -8.94 -38.07 -0.29
N LYS A 231 -9.04 -37.75 -1.59
CA LYS A 231 -9.59 -38.68 -2.60
C LYS A 231 -8.87 -38.53 -3.94
N LYS A 232 -8.31 -39.64 -4.44
CA LYS A 232 -7.88 -39.81 -5.83
C LYS A 232 -9.11 -39.71 -6.75
N ALA A 233 -9.09 -38.78 -7.71
CA ALA A 233 -10.10 -38.70 -8.77
C ALA A 233 -9.45 -38.87 -10.15
N THR A 234 -9.78 -39.97 -10.82
CA THR A 234 -9.56 -40.18 -12.25
C THR A 234 -10.52 -39.26 -13.02
N HIS A 235 -9.99 -38.18 -13.61
CA HIS A 235 -10.82 -37.18 -14.29
C HIS A 235 -11.26 -37.68 -15.68
N LYS A 236 -12.58 -37.88 -15.86
CA LYS A 236 -13.23 -38.01 -17.18
C LYS A 236 -13.81 -36.64 -17.56
N TYR A 237 -13.36 -36.07 -18.67
CA TYR A 237 -13.80 -34.74 -19.15
C TYR A 237 -15.13 -34.84 -19.92
N PRO A 238 -16.02 -33.85 -19.82
CA PRO A 238 -17.20 -33.77 -20.68
C PRO A 238 -16.80 -33.57 -22.16
N ALA A 239 -17.51 -34.22 -23.08
CA ALA A 239 -17.13 -34.35 -24.49
C ALA A 239 -17.03 -33.00 -25.25
N ASN A 240 -17.76 -31.98 -24.80
CA ASN A 240 -17.76 -30.64 -25.39
C ASN A 240 -16.42 -29.88 -25.20
N HIS A 241 -15.70 -30.10 -24.09
CA HIS A 241 -14.46 -29.37 -23.80
C HIS A 241 -13.30 -29.82 -24.70
N ILE A 242 -13.30 -31.08 -25.16
CA ILE A 242 -12.29 -31.58 -26.10
C ILE A 242 -12.46 -30.90 -27.46
N GLU A 243 -13.70 -30.64 -27.90
CA GLU A 243 -13.97 -29.96 -29.16
C GLU A 243 -13.62 -28.46 -29.08
N ILE A 244 -13.96 -27.80 -27.98
CA ILE A 244 -13.61 -26.39 -27.73
C ILE A 244 -12.08 -26.23 -27.70
N ALA A 245 -11.38 -27.10 -26.97
CA ALA A 245 -9.91 -27.09 -26.94
C ALA A 245 -9.29 -27.31 -28.33
N LYS A 246 -9.88 -28.16 -29.19
CA LYS A 246 -9.43 -28.30 -30.59
C LYS A 246 -9.64 -27.02 -31.39
N LYS A 247 -10.78 -26.34 -31.24
CA LYS A 247 -11.05 -25.05 -31.90
C LYS A 247 -10.05 -23.98 -31.45
N LEU A 248 -9.79 -23.87 -30.15
CA LEU A 248 -8.80 -22.93 -29.59
C LEU A 248 -7.39 -23.20 -30.13
N ARG A 249 -6.95 -24.46 -30.24
CA ARG A 249 -5.63 -24.80 -30.84
C ARG A 249 -5.50 -24.34 -32.29
N ASN A 250 -6.58 -24.37 -33.06
CA ASN A 250 -6.58 -23.96 -34.46
C ASN A 250 -6.69 -22.43 -34.61
N ASN A 251 -7.23 -21.74 -33.59
CA ASN A 251 -7.48 -20.30 -33.57
C ASN A 251 -6.67 -19.60 -32.46
N ALA A 252 -5.43 -20.05 -32.23
CA ALA A 252 -4.57 -19.48 -31.20
C ALA A 252 -4.26 -18.00 -31.47
N THR A 253 -4.17 -17.20 -30.40
CA THR A 253 -3.72 -15.80 -30.50
C THR A 253 -2.25 -15.71 -30.93
N ASP A 254 -1.80 -14.54 -31.38
CA ASP A 254 -0.40 -14.37 -31.80
C ASP A 254 0.58 -14.52 -30.63
N ALA A 255 0.21 -14.07 -29.44
CA ALA A 255 0.98 -14.31 -28.21
C ALA A 255 1.10 -15.81 -27.90
N GLU A 256 -0.01 -16.57 -27.98
CA GLU A 256 0.02 -18.03 -27.81
C GLU A 256 0.92 -18.72 -28.84
N LYS A 257 0.89 -18.28 -30.11
CA LYS A 257 1.75 -18.84 -31.15
C LYS A 257 3.23 -18.59 -30.84
N ILE A 258 3.58 -17.36 -30.47
CA ILE A 258 4.97 -16.97 -30.13
C ILE A 258 5.46 -17.81 -28.96
N LEU A 259 4.76 -17.81 -27.83
CA LEU A 259 5.19 -18.56 -26.65
C LEU A 259 5.25 -20.07 -26.92
N TRP A 260 4.34 -20.60 -27.73
CA TRP A 260 4.35 -22.02 -28.08
C TRP A 260 5.63 -22.47 -28.80
N GLU A 261 6.22 -21.63 -29.66
CA GLU A 261 7.46 -21.96 -30.35
C GLU A 261 8.63 -22.19 -29.37
N TYR A 262 8.58 -21.55 -28.20
CA TYR A 262 9.56 -21.75 -27.13
C TYR A 262 9.18 -22.87 -26.18
N LEU A 263 7.89 -23.15 -25.94
CA LEU A 263 7.47 -24.23 -25.02
C LEU A 263 7.43 -25.62 -25.65
N ARG A 264 7.28 -25.71 -26.98
CA ARG A 264 7.22 -26.99 -27.71
C ARG A 264 8.53 -27.77 -27.57
N ASN A 265 8.48 -29.06 -27.88
CA ASN A 265 9.65 -29.96 -27.87
C ASN A 265 10.41 -30.06 -26.54
N SER A 266 9.84 -29.58 -25.43
CA SER A 266 10.47 -29.56 -24.11
C SER A 266 11.75 -28.70 -24.06
N ASN A 267 11.79 -27.60 -24.82
CA ASN A 267 12.96 -26.72 -24.85
C ASN A 267 13.32 -26.13 -23.47
N LEU A 268 12.35 -25.99 -22.55
CA LEU A 268 12.56 -25.58 -21.15
C LEU A 268 12.79 -26.76 -20.19
N GLY A 269 13.25 -27.91 -20.71
CA GLY A 269 13.53 -29.12 -19.93
C GLY A 269 12.29 -29.90 -19.47
N ILE A 270 11.07 -29.35 -19.60
CA ILE A 270 9.82 -30.02 -19.26
C ILE A 270 8.80 -29.95 -20.40
N LYS A 271 7.92 -30.94 -20.46
CA LYS A 271 6.92 -31.04 -21.54
C LYS A 271 5.70 -30.17 -21.23
N PHE A 272 5.37 -29.27 -22.15
CA PHE A 272 4.11 -28.52 -22.16
C PHE A 272 3.14 -29.02 -23.24
N ARG A 273 1.84 -28.79 -23.01
CA ARG A 273 0.74 -29.03 -23.95
C ARG A 273 -0.14 -27.80 -24.01
N ARG A 274 -0.67 -27.48 -25.19
CA ARG A 274 -1.58 -26.34 -25.39
C ARG A 274 -3.04 -26.67 -25.17
N GLN A 275 -3.79 -25.69 -24.69
CA GLN A 275 -5.25 -25.67 -24.62
C GLN A 275 -5.75 -26.98 -23.98
N GLN A 276 -5.38 -27.19 -22.72
CA GLN A 276 -5.69 -28.41 -21.99
C GLN A 276 -6.95 -28.20 -21.14
N PRO A 277 -7.96 -29.08 -21.26
CA PRO A 277 -9.10 -29.04 -20.36
C PRO A 277 -8.69 -29.51 -18.96
N ILE A 278 -9.08 -28.76 -17.93
CA ILE A 278 -8.94 -29.10 -16.51
C ILE A 278 -10.29 -28.83 -15.85
N ASP A 279 -10.99 -29.90 -15.45
CA ASP A 279 -12.35 -29.82 -14.94
C ASP A 279 -13.26 -28.96 -15.86
N LYS A 280 -13.81 -27.85 -15.35
CA LYS A 280 -14.66 -26.92 -16.10
C LYS A 280 -13.89 -25.84 -16.90
N PHE A 281 -12.56 -25.87 -16.89
CA PHE A 281 -11.71 -24.85 -17.52
C PHE A 281 -10.92 -25.41 -18.70
N ILE A 282 -10.45 -24.53 -19.58
CA ILE A 282 -9.43 -24.83 -20.60
C ILE A 282 -8.31 -23.82 -20.39
N VAL A 283 -7.10 -24.33 -20.18
CA VAL A 283 -5.91 -23.51 -19.86
C VAL A 283 -4.98 -23.44 -21.06
N ASP A 284 -4.30 -22.31 -21.25
CA ASP A 284 -3.52 -22.05 -22.47
C ASP A 284 -2.34 -23.01 -22.64
N PHE A 285 -1.53 -23.20 -21.59
CA PHE A 285 -0.45 -24.19 -21.58
C PHE A 285 -0.39 -24.95 -20.25
N MET A 286 -0.03 -26.24 -20.31
CA MET A 286 0.06 -27.09 -19.13
C MET A 286 1.20 -28.10 -19.22
N SER A 287 1.97 -28.21 -18.14
CA SER A 287 2.85 -29.34 -17.85
C SER A 287 2.22 -30.26 -16.81
N ALA A 288 1.75 -31.42 -17.25
CA ALA A 288 1.08 -32.39 -16.38
C ALA A 288 2.02 -33.00 -15.32
N SER A 289 3.28 -33.29 -15.71
CA SER A 289 4.25 -33.94 -14.83
C SER A 289 4.72 -33.02 -13.70
N GLN A 290 4.80 -31.72 -13.97
CA GLN A 290 5.24 -30.71 -13.00
C GLN A 290 4.08 -29.98 -12.32
N LYS A 291 2.83 -30.25 -12.73
CA LYS A 291 1.62 -29.52 -12.33
C LYS A 291 1.79 -27.99 -12.48
N ILE A 292 2.24 -27.54 -13.65
CA ILE A 292 2.38 -26.11 -13.97
C ILE A 292 1.38 -25.77 -15.07
N ILE A 293 0.69 -24.65 -14.90
CA ILE A 293 -0.21 -24.02 -15.87
C ILE A 293 0.39 -22.67 -16.22
N ILE A 294 0.34 -22.28 -17.51
CA ILE A 294 0.64 -20.93 -17.96
C ILE A 294 -0.62 -20.40 -18.65
N GLU A 295 -1.10 -19.24 -18.22
CA GLU A 295 -2.24 -18.52 -18.82
C GLU A 295 -1.74 -17.21 -19.41
N LEU A 296 -2.17 -16.89 -20.63
CA LEU A 296 -1.87 -15.64 -21.29
C LEU A 296 -3.02 -14.65 -21.09
N ASP A 297 -2.77 -13.61 -20.31
CA ASP A 297 -3.74 -12.56 -20.08
C ASP A 297 -3.68 -11.54 -21.22
N GLY A 298 -4.72 -11.53 -22.04
CA GLY A 298 -5.02 -10.44 -22.96
C GLY A 298 -5.91 -9.43 -22.25
N GLY A 299 -5.47 -8.16 -22.14
CA GLY A 299 -6.28 -7.12 -21.53
C GLY A 299 -7.65 -7.00 -22.20
N GLN A 300 -8.69 -7.59 -21.61
CA GLN A 300 -10.08 -7.44 -22.02
C GLN A 300 -11.03 -7.45 -20.82
N HIS A 301 -11.65 -6.29 -20.63
CA HIS A 301 -12.95 -6.03 -19.99
C HIS A 301 -13.10 -6.33 -18.49
N ASN A 302 -12.70 -5.32 -17.69
CA ASN A 302 -13.26 -5.01 -16.37
C ASN A 302 -14.77 -4.75 -16.48
N THR A 303 -15.57 -5.82 -16.52
CA THR A 303 -16.96 -5.76 -16.10
C THR A 303 -17.06 -6.46 -14.73
N PRO A 304 -17.80 -5.91 -13.76
CA PRO A 304 -17.94 -6.48 -12.41
C PRO A 304 -18.41 -7.96 -12.39
N VAL A 305 -19.07 -8.39 -13.47
CA VAL A 305 -19.60 -9.75 -13.66
C VAL A 305 -18.50 -10.78 -14.00
N ASN A 306 -17.39 -10.35 -14.62
CA ASN A 306 -16.28 -11.24 -14.95
C ASN A 306 -15.25 -11.36 -13.81
N LEU A 307 -15.07 -10.29 -13.01
CA LEU A 307 -14.14 -10.26 -11.86
C LEU A 307 -14.50 -11.27 -10.75
N THR A 308 -15.77 -11.59 -10.59
CA THR A 308 -16.26 -12.61 -9.63
C THR A 308 -16.10 -14.04 -10.16
N LYS A 309 -16.00 -14.25 -11.47
CA LYS A 309 -15.79 -15.57 -12.08
C LYS A 309 -14.32 -15.97 -12.19
N ASP A 310 -13.41 -15.01 -12.33
CA ASP A 310 -11.97 -15.28 -12.45
C ASP A 310 -11.25 -15.58 -11.12
N LYS A 311 -11.67 -14.97 -10.00
CA LYS A 311 -11.12 -15.30 -8.67
C LYS A 311 -11.44 -16.74 -8.23
N ASP A 312 -12.61 -17.24 -8.62
CA ASP A 312 -13.00 -18.63 -8.40
C ASP A 312 -12.16 -19.61 -9.24
N ARG A 313 -11.72 -19.20 -10.43
CA ARG A 313 -10.95 -20.05 -11.37
C ARG A 313 -9.57 -20.38 -10.83
N ASP A 314 -8.81 -19.37 -10.46
CA ASP A 314 -7.42 -19.56 -10.03
C ASP A 314 -7.33 -20.31 -8.69
N THR A 315 -8.26 -20.00 -7.78
CA THR A 315 -8.41 -20.71 -6.51
C THR A 315 -8.74 -22.18 -6.73
N MET A 316 -9.57 -22.52 -7.72
CA MET A 316 -9.86 -23.92 -8.05
C MET A 316 -8.65 -24.65 -8.65
N LEU A 317 -7.91 -24.01 -9.57
CA LEU A 317 -6.72 -24.62 -10.20
C LEU A 317 -5.60 -24.88 -9.18
N THR A 318 -5.36 -23.92 -8.28
CA THR A 318 -4.39 -24.08 -7.18
C THR A 318 -4.83 -25.15 -6.16
N ASN A 319 -6.13 -25.24 -5.85
CA ASN A 319 -6.69 -26.32 -5.03
C ASN A 319 -6.53 -27.71 -5.67
N PHE A 320 -6.54 -27.81 -7.01
CA PHE A 320 -6.20 -29.06 -7.72
C PHE A 320 -4.69 -29.39 -7.68
N GLY A 321 -3.89 -28.52 -7.06
CA GLY A 321 -2.46 -28.70 -6.85
C GLY A 321 -1.60 -28.14 -7.98
N TYR A 322 -2.16 -27.30 -8.85
CA TYR A 322 -1.39 -26.68 -9.93
C TYR A 322 -0.74 -25.38 -9.48
N THR A 323 0.47 -25.16 -9.95
CA THR A 323 1.12 -23.84 -9.97
C THR A 323 0.63 -23.10 -11.20
N VAL A 324 0.12 -21.88 -11.05
CA VAL A 324 -0.41 -21.09 -12.17
C VAL A 324 0.55 -19.93 -12.43
N ILE A 325 1.02 -19.78 -13.67
CA ILE A 325 1.86 -18.67 -14.11
C ILE A 325 1.02 -17.79 -15.05
N ARG A 326 0.77 -16.53 -14.67
CA ARG A 326 0.10 -15.54 -15.51
C ARG A 326 1.12 -14.66 -16.21
N ILE A 327 0.95 -14.52 -17.52
CA ILE A 327 1.86 -13.77 -18.38
C ILE A 327 1.04 -12.87 -19.29
N TRP A 328 1.39 -11.59 -19.36
CA TRP A 328 0.66 -10.66 -20.21
C TRP A 328 1.07 -10.81 -21.66
N ASN A 329 0.12 -10.60 -22.58
CA ASN A 329 0.41 -10.61 -24.00
C ASN A 329 1.52 -9.60 -24.38
N SER A 330 1.57 -8.44 -23.72
CA SER A 330 2.63 -7.43 -23.93
C SER A 330 4.03 -7.97 -23.65
N ASP A 331 4.19 -8.77 -22.59
CA ASP A 331 5.50 -9.34 -22.23
C ASP A 331 5.95 -10.37 -23.27
N ILE A 332 5.01 -11.13 -23.85
CA ILE A 332 5.30 -12.04 -24.95
C ILE A 332 5.82 -11.30 -26.18
N PHE A 333 5.24 -10.14 -26.49
CA PHE A 333 5.63 -9.35 -27.66
C PHE A 333 6.94 -8.57 -27.45
N ASN A 334 7.16 -8.04 -26.25
CA ASN A 334 8.22 -7.06 -25.99
C ASN A 334 9.41 -7.64 -25.21
N ASN A 335 9.21 -8.70 -24.41
CA ASN A 335 10.23 -9.24 -23.50
C ASN A 335 10.17 -10.78 -23.40
N ILE A 336 10.21 -11.44 -24.56
CA ILE A 336 10.10 -12.91 -24.60
C ILE A 336 11.23 -13.61 -23.81
N ASN A 337 12.44 -13.06 -23.78
CA ASN A 337 13.55 -13.66 -23.02
C ASN A 337 13.29 -13.59 -21.52
N GLY A 338 12.85 -12.45 -20.98
CA GLY A 338 12.50 -12.32 -19.55
C GLY A 338 11.32 -13.21 -19.16
N VAL A 339 10.35 -13.38 -20.06
CA VAL A 339 9.26 -14.36 -19.89
C VAL A 339 9.81 -15.78 -19.71
N LEU A 340 10.74 -16.20 -20.58
CA LEU A 340 11.30 -17.54 -20.54
C LEU A 340 12.15 -17.76 -19.28
N ASP A 341 12.98 -16.79 -18.91
CA ASP A 341 13.80 -16.84 -17.70
C ASP A 341 12.91 -16.96 -16.44
N TYR A 342 11.79 -16.25 -16.40
CA TYR A 342 10.84 -16.35 -15.30
C TYR A 342 10.11 -17.70 -15.27
N ILE A 343 9.63 -18.20 -16.40
CA ILE A 343 9.03 -19.54 -16.46
C ILE A 343 10.05 -20.56 -15.93
N GLN A 344 11.32 -20.43 -16.34
CA GLN A 344 12.39 -21.32 -15.90
C GLN A 344 12.68 -21.18 -14.41
N SER A 345 12.65 -19.97 -13.84
CA SER A 345 12.82 -19.76 -12.40
C SER A 345 11.69 -20.38 -11.60
N VAL A 346 10.43 -20.23 -12.03
CA VAL A 346 9.27 -20.87 -11.40
C VAL A 346 9.37 -22.39 -11.52
N ILE A 347 9.79 -22.96 -12.66
CA ILE A 347 10.01 -24.41 -12.80
C ILE A 347 11.00 -24.93 -11.74
N ASN A 348 12.04 -24.14 -11.45
CA ASN A 348 13.12 -24.51 -10.54
C ASN A 348 12.81 -24.21 -9.06
N ASP A 349 11.81 -23.39 -8.74
CA ASP A 349 11.42 -23.04 -7.37
C ASP A 349 10.81 -24.24 -6.63
N PRO A 350 11.44 -24.76 -5.56
CA PRO A 350 10.92 -25.90 -4.80
C PRO A 350 9.63 -25.58 -4.02
N THR A 351 9.34 -24.31 -3.76
CA THR A 351 8.20 -23.83 -2.96
C THR A 351 6.95 -23.49 -3.79
N ARG A 352 7.03 -23.61 -5.12
CA ARG A 352 6.01 -23.14 -6.07
C ARG A 352 4.62 -23.79 -5.97
N LYS A 353 4.53 -24.98 -5.37
CA LYS A 353 3.34 -25.83 -5.47
C LYS A 353 2.08 -25.10 -5.00
N SER A 354 1.01 -25.19 -5.80
CA SER A 354 -0.28 -24.58 -5.50
C SER A 354 -0.26 -23.06 -5.34
N LYS A 355 0.74 -22.36 -5.88
CA LYS A 355 0.81 -20.90 -5.86
C LYS A 355 0.49 -20.32 -7.24
N ILE A 356 0.12 -19.05 -7.23
CA ILE A 356 -0.04 -18.24 -8.43
C ILE A 356 1.20 -17.35 -8.53
N PHE A 357 1.82 -17.34 -9.70
CA PHE A 357 2.97 -16.55 -10.07
C PHE A 357 2.53 -15.63 -11.20
N THR A 358 2.79 -14.34 -11.07
CA THR A 358 2.62 -13.39 -12.17
C THR A 358 4.00 -12.90 -12.54
N LEU A 359 4.34 -12.92 -13.83
CA LEU A 359 5.61 -12.33 -14.28
C LEU A 359 5.64 -10.87 -13.82
N PRO A 360 6.64 -10.45 -13.01
CA PRO A 360 6.86 -9.04 -12.74
C PRO A 360 7.16 -8.40 -14.09
N GLN A 361 6.25 -7.54 -14.58
CA GLN A 361 6.38 -6.96 -15.91
C GLN A 361 7.68 -6.16 -15.99
N GLY A 362 8.60 -6.63 -16.83
CA GLY A 362 9.90 -6.00 -17.06
C GLY A 362 9.80 -4.95 -18.16
N GLU A 363 10.21 -3.73 -17.80
CA GLU A 363 10.40 -2.55 -18.64
C GLU A 363 9.14 -2.05 -19.38
N GLY A 364 8.39 -1.17 -18.72
CA GLY A 364 7.52 -0.23 -19.42
C GLY A 364 6.13 0.01 -18.82
N ILE A 365 5.71 -0.73 -17.79
CA ILE A 365 4.57 -0.27 -16.97
C ILE A 365 5.13 0.27 -15.66
N PRO A 366 4.94 1.57 -15.36
CA PRO A 366 5.31 2.14 -14.09
C PRO A 366 4.70 1.29 -12.95
N SER A 367 5.54 0.57 -12.22
CA SER A 367 5.15 -0.24 -11.06
C SER A 367 5.61 0.42 -9.77
N VAL A 368 4.76 0.35 -8.76
CA VAL A 368 5.08 0.82 -7.41
C VAL A 368 5.19 -0.38 -6.47
N GLN A 369 6.24 -0.38 -5.65
CA GLN A 369 6.49 -1.41 -4.66
C GLN A 369 6.39 -0.79 -3.27
N PHE A 370 5.75 -1.51 -2.34
CA PHE A 370 5.63 -1.10 -0.95
C PHE A 370 6.06 -2.21 -0.01
N GLU A 371 7.01 -1.90 0.87
CA GLU A 371 7.60 -2.86 1.81
C GLU A 371 7.72 -2.32 3.23
N LEU A 372 7.56 -3.23 4.19
CA LEU A 372 7.86 -2.99 5.60
C LEU A 372 9.38 -3.03 5.80
N THR A 373 10.03 -1.88 5.72
CA THR A 373 11.48 -1.75 5.84
C THR A 373 11.88 -0.32 6.15
N THR A 374 13.17 -0.10 6.38
CA THR A 374 13.77 1.17 6.75
C THR A 374 14.92 1.51 5.80
N ALA A 375 15.27 2.79 5.70
CA ALA A 375 16.23 3.28 4.70
C ALA A 375 17.62 2.61 4.82
N ASP A 376 18.07 2.30 6.04
CA ASP A 376 19.34 1.62 6.35
C ASP A 376 19.47 0.21 5.72
N LYS A 377 18.34 -0.43 5.42
CA LYS A 377 18.30 -1.79 4.85
C LYS A 377 18.26 -1.79 3.31
N LEU A 378 18.07 -0.64 2.70
CA LEU A 378 17.96 -0.53 1.25
C LEU A 378 19.34 -0.57 0.60
N THR A 379 19.45 -1.34 -0.48
CA THR A 379 20.69 -1.46 -1.28
C THR A 379 20.55 -0.85 -2.67
N GLU A 380 19.31 -0.68 -3.15
CA GLU A 380 19.04 0.01 -4.40
C GLU A 380 19.23 1.52 -4.28
N LYS A 381 19.52 2.15 -5.41
CA LYS A 381 19.71 3.60 -5.50
C LYS A 381 18.67 4.26 -6.39
N TYR A 382 18.31 5.49 -6.01
CA TYR A 382 17.20 6.26 -6.58
C TYR A 382 17.68 7.62 -7.10
N ASP A 383 17.00 8.11 -8.13
CA ASP A 383 17.25 9.40 -8.77
C ASP A 383 16.55 10.55 -8.03
N PHE A 384 15.44 10.22 -7.37
CA PHE A 384 14.70 11.11 -6.48
C PHE A 384 14.31 10.42 -5.17
N VAL A 385 14.53 11.05 -4.03
CA VAL A 385 14.11 10.55 -2.71
C VAL A 385 13.13 11.53 -2.07
N CYS A 386 11.99 11.06 -1.61
CA CYS A 386 11.09 11.80 -0.74
C CYS A 386 11.23 11.29 0.69
N ALA A 387 11.36 12.19 1.65
CA ALA A 387 11.29 11.87 3.07
C ALA A 387 10.44 12.94 3.77
N ASN A 388 9.19 12.60 4.04
CA ASN A 388 8.25 13.47 4.76
C ASN A 388 8.02 12.91 6.17
N ILE A 389 9.03 13.07 7.01
CA ILE A 389 9.08 12.50 8.37
C ILE A 389 9.58 13.56 9.36
N LEU A 390 9.48 13.27 10.66
CA LEU A 390 9.85 14.24 11.70
C LEU A 390 11.31 14.67 11.60
N HIS A 391 11.58 15.97 11.82
CA HIS A 391 12.91 16.59 11.76
C HIS A 391 14.01 15.85 12.55
N ASN A 392 13.70 15.30 13.73
CA ASN A 392 14.67 14.53 14.52
C ASN A 392 15.08 13.23 13.82
N VAL A 393 14.10 12.52 13.24
CA VAL A 393 14.34 11.29 12.47
C VAL A 393 15.14 11.62 11.22
N LEU A 394 14.77 12.67 10.48
CA LEU A 394 15.56 13.14 9.32
C LEU A 394 17.03 13.37 9.67
N ALA A 395 17.29 14.04 10.78
CA ALA A 395 18.65 14.33 11.21
C ALA A 395 19.43 13.08 11.64
N GLU A 396 18.76 12.07 12.17
CA GLU A 396 19.35 10.78 12.54
C GLU A 396 19.70 9.95 11.30
N ILE A 397 18.74 9.78 10.37
CA ILE A 397 18.88 8.87 9.23
C ILE A 397 19.45 9.53 7.95
N MET A 398 19.89 10.79 8.01
CA MET A 398 20.38 11.55 6.84
C MET A 398 21.46 10.80 6.05
N GLY A 399 22.35 10.09 6.75
CA GLY A 399 23.39 9.27 6.13
C GLY A 399 22.80 8.09 5.32
N ASP A 400 21.79 7.41 5.85
CA ASP A 400 21.10 6.32 5.16
C ASP A 400 20.35 6.83 3.94
N LEU A 401 19.65 7.97 4.08
CA LEU A 401 18.99 8.65 2.97
C LEU A 401 19.98 9.02 1.85
N LYS A 402 21.17 9.54 2.20
CA LYS A 402 22.23 9.82 1.22
C LYS A 402 22.77 8.55 0.57
N ASN A 403 22.84 7.43 1.29
CA ASN A 403 23.40 6.18 0.76
C ASN A 403 22.55 5.59 -0.38
N ILE A 404 21.22 5.74 -0.30
CA ILE A 404 20.26 5.29 -1.31
C ILE A 404 20.11 6.25 -2.50
N MET A 405 20.82 7.38 -2.52
CA MET A 405 20.80 8.32 -3.64
C MET A 405 21.83 7.94 -4.72
N ASN A 406 21.44 8.02 -6.00
CA ASN A 406 22.38 8.07 -7.12
C ASN A 406 23.23 9.36 -7.09
N ASP A 407 24.31 9.39 -7.86
CA ASP A 407 25.11 10.62 -7.99
C ASP A 407 24.30 11.70 -8.73
N ASN A 408 24.29 12.93 -8.22
CA ASN A 408 23.43 14.04 -8.68
C ASN A 408 21.93 13.86 -8.43
N ALA A 409 21.52 12.78 -7.74
CA ALA A 409 20.13 12.58 -7.34
C ALA A 409 19.66 13.70 -6.41
N LYS A 410 18.36 13.92 -6.38
CA LYS A 410 17.73 14.95 -5.56
C LYS A 410 16.92 14.31 -4.45
N MET A 411 16.78 15.02 -3.34
CA MET A 411 15.96 14.57 -2.23
C MET A 411 15.13 15.73 -1.67
N SER A 412 13.85 15.48 -1.42
CA SER A 412 12.94 16.40 -0.74
C SER A 412 12.78 15.97 0.73
N LEU A 413 13.23 16.81 1.64
CA LEU A 413 13.17 16.64 3.09
C LEU A 413 12.06 17.54 3.66
N SER A 414 10.91 16.96 4.05
CA SER A 414 9.76 17.68 4.60
C SER A 414 9.37 17.12 5.97
N GLY A 415 8.35 17.69 6.63
CA GLY A 415 8.01 17.34 8.02
C GLY A 415 8.80 18.17 9.06
N ILE A 416 9.30 19.33 8.63
CA ILE A 416 10.17 20.20 9.42
C ILE A 416 9.39 21.47 9.80
N LEU A 417 9.26 21.73 11.10
CA LEU A 417 8.81 23.02 11.59
C LEU A 417 9.91 24.06 11.39
N ASP A 418 9.58 25.30 11.01
CA ASP A 418 10.57 26.35 10.74
C ASP A 418 11.51 26.59 11.93
N GLU A 419 11.00 26.51 13.15
CA GLU A 419 11.81 26.61 14.37
C GLU A 419 12.81 25.46 14.57
N LYS A 420 12.55 24.29 13.97
CA LYS A 420 13.40 23.09 14.04
C LYS A 420 14.36 22.96 12.86
N LYS A 421 14.37 23.92 11.91
CA LYS A 421 15.29 23.91 10.78
C LYS A 421 16.77 23.73 11.13
N PRO A 422 17.32 24.27 12.24
CA PRO A 422 18.76 24.15 12.49
C PRO A 422 19.20 22.69 12.61
N VAL A 423 18.36 21.84 13.22
CA VAL A 423 18.64 20.41 13.41
C VAL A 423 18.85 19.69 12.07
N VAL A 424 18.03 20.02 11.07
CA VAL A 424 18.12 19.38 9.74
C VAL A 424 19.25 20.00 8.91
N LEU A 425 19.47 21.31 9.01
CA LEU A 425 20.59 21.98 8.32
C LEU A 425 21.95 21.42 8.76
N ASP A 426 22.13 21.21 10.06
CA ASP A 426 23.35 20.62 10.61
C ASP A 426 23.58 19.19 10.07
N ALA A 427 22.51 18.40 9.92
CA ALA A 427 22.59 17.05 9.34
C ALA A 427 22.90 17.08 7.83
N ILE A 428 22.31 18.01 7.08
CA ILE A 428 22.60 18.22 5.65
C ILE A 428 24.08 18.57 5.45
N GLU A 429 24.61 19.50 6.27
CA GLU A 429 26.03 19.88 6.22
C GLU A 429 26.95 18.72 6.62
N ARG A 430 26.62 17.99 7.70
CA ARG A 430 27.37 16.82 8.16
C ARG A 430 27.52 15.76 7.07
N GLU A 431 26.44 15.51 6.32
CA GLU A 431 26.46 14.55 5.22
C GLU A 431 26.95 15.15 3.90
N GLY A 432 27.32 16.43 3.85
CA GLY A 432 27.86 17.09 2.66
C GLY A 432 26.85 17.17 1.51
N LEU A 433 25.56 17.24 1.81
CA LEU A 433 24.50 17.42 0.82
C LEU A 433 24.35 18.89 0.46
N LYS A 434 24.11 19.18 -0.82
CA LYS A 434 23.95 20.56 -1.30
C LYS A 434 22.48 20.95 -1.33
N ILE A 435 22.08 21.98 -0.58
CA ILE A 435 20.74 22.56 -0.69
C ILE A 435 20.61 23.27 -2.04
N ILE A 436 19.60 22.88 -2.83
CA ILE A 436 19.30 23.46 -4.15
C ILE A 436 17.96 24.20 -4.17
N ASP A 437 17.09 23.98 -3.18
CA ASP A 437 15.85 24.74 -3.00
C ASP A 437 15.37 24.71 -1.55
N THR A 438 14.52 25.67 -1.21
CA THR A 438 13.83 25.71 0.08
C THR A 438 12.40 26.16 -0.16
N ILE A 439 11.44 25.30 0.17
CA ILE A 439 10.02 25.53 -0.05
C ILE A 439 9.35 25.62 1.32
N SER A 440 8.63 26.70 1.59
CA SER A 440 7.95 26.92 2.86
C SER A 440 6.46 27.13 2.66
N GLN A 441 5.65 26.67 3.62
CA GLN A 441 4.22 26.91 3.68
C GLN A 441 3.79 26.97 5.14
N ASP A 442 3.26 28.13 5.54
CA ASP A 442 2.95 28.47 6.93
C ASP A 442 4.18 28.24 7.85
N GLN A 443 4.04 27.39 8.86
CA GLN A 443 5.10 27.02 9.81
C GLN A 443 5.99 25.86 9.34
N TRP A 444 5.70 25.28 8.16
CA TRP A 444 6.41 24.11 7.65
C TRP A 444 7.41 24.50 6.57
N ILE A 445 8.56 23.83 6.59
CA ILE A 445 9.64 24.01 5.63
C ILE A 445 10.04 22.65 5.03
N SER A 446 10.43 22.67 3.76
CA SER A 446 11.01 21.55 3.05
C SER A 446 12.32 21.99 2.39
N PHE A 447 13.35 21.18 2.53
CA PHE A 447 14.63 21.38 1.85
C PHE A 447 14.74 20.42 0.68
N VAL A 448 15.04 20.95 -0.50
CA VAL A 448 15.45 20.11 -1.63
C VAL A 448 16.96 20.11 -1.68
N VAL A 449 17.56 18.93 -1.55
CA VAL A 449 19.01 18.73 -1.54
C VAL A 449 19.46 17.87 -2.71
N GLN A 450 20.73 17.97 -3.06
CA GLN A 450 21.39 17.18 -4.09
C GLN A 450 22.64 16.50 -3.51
N LYS A 451 22.82 15.22 -3.86
CA LYS A 451 24.05 14.45 -3.62
C LYS A 451 25.07 14.74 -4.70
#